data_AF-Q23952-F1
#
_entry.id   AF-Q23952-F1
#
_cell.length_a   1.000
_cell.length_b   1.000
_cell.length_c   1.000
_cell.angle_alpha   90.00
_cell.angle_beta   90.00
_cell.angle_gamma   90.00
#
_symmetry.space_group_name_H-M   'P 1'
#
loop_
_entity.id
_entity.type
_entity.pdbx_description
1 polymer ?
#
loop_
_entity_poly.entity_id
_entity_poly.type
_entity_poly.pdbx_seq_one_letter_code
_entity_poly.pdbx_strand_id
1 'polypeptide(L)'
;SYFQTYLSWLTDAQKDEIKKMKEEGKSKMDIQKKIFDYFESLTGDKKKKAAEELQQGCLMALSEIIGNEKMLMLKEIKDSGADPEQIRMKVEDMLKLVVDKEKKKRIDEYAPVCRKIYAAMNERRKRNDHNLESYFQTYLSWLTDAQKDEIKKMKEEGKSKMDIQKKIFDYFESLTGDKKKKAAEELQQGCLMALSEIIGNEKMLMLKEIKDSGTDPEQIRMKVEDMLKLVVDKEKKKRIDEYAPVCRKIYAAMNERRKRNDHNLE
;
A
#
# COMPACT_ATOMS: atom_id res chain seq x y z
N SER A 1 4.80 -13.54 20.34
CA SER A 1 4.01 -12.97 21.46
C SER A 1 3.31 -11.70 20.97
N TYR A 2 2.15 -11.31 21.53
CA TYR A 2 1.42 -10.07 21.14
C TYR A 2 2.31 -8.82 21.10
N PHE A 3 3.32 -8.75 21.98
CA PHE A 3 4.32 -7.67 22.02
C PHE A 3 5.37 -7.71 20.91
N GLN A 4 5.62 -8.88 20.32
CA GLN A 4 6.59 -9.02 19.22
C GLN A 4 6.00 -8.64 17.87
N THR A 5 4.68 -8.72 17.70
CA THR A 5 4.04 -8.58 16.37
C THR A 5 3.41 -7.21 16.14
N TYR A 6 2.77 -6.60 17.15
CA TYR A 6 2.00 -5.35 16.98
C TYR A 6 2.48 -4.18 17.84
N LEU A 7 3.40 -4.43 18.76
CA LEU A 7 3.91 -3.47 19.74
C LEU A 7 5.44 -3.48 19.80
N SER A 8 6.09 -3.81 18.67
CA SER A 8 7.55 -3.89 18.61
C SER A 8 8.19 -2.51 18.81
N TRP A 9 7.42 -1.46 18.54
CA TRP A 9 7.77 -0.05 18.70
C TRP A 9 7.80 0.43 20.16
N LEU A 10 7.26 -0.32 21.12
CA LEU A 10 7.40 0.00 22.53
C LEU A 10 8.84 -0.22 23.00
N THR A 11 9.33 0.68 23.84
CA THR A 11 10.58 0.48 24.59
C THR A 11 10.42 -0.66 25.61
N ASP A 12 11.54 -1.22 26.07
CA ASP A 12 11.48 -2.31 27.05
C ASP A 12 10.83 -1.86 28.37
N ALA A 13 11.13 -0.64 28.83
CA ALA A 13 10.47 -0.04 29.98
C ALA A 13 8.94 0.08 29.81
N GLN A 14 8.48 0.52 28.62
CA GLN A 14 7.05 0.59 28.33
C GLN A 14 6.41 -0.79 28.27
N LYS A 15 7.09 -1.81 27.71
CA LYS A 15 6.60 -3.19 27.70
C LYS A 15 6.47 -3.74 29.11
N ASP A 16 7.43 -3.47 29.98
CA ASP A 16 7.40 -3.93 31.37
C ASP A 16 6.29 -3.24 32.17
N GLU A 17 6.01 -1.97 31.93
CA GLU A 17 4.85 -1.28 32.51
C GLU A 17 3.53 -1.92 32.07
N ILE A 18 3.39 -2.28 30.78
CA ILE A 18 2.18 -2.98 30.30
C ILE A 18 2.05 -4.38 30.92
N LYS A 19 3.16 -5.12 31.10
CA LYS A 19 3.14 -6.42 31.80
C LYS A 19 2.68 -6.25 33.25
N LYS A 20 3.23 -5.25 33.96
CA LYS A 20 2.85 -4.92 35.33
C LYS A 20 1.38 -4.58 35.44
N MET A 21 0.85 -3.76 34.54
CA MET A 21 -0.60 -3.46 34.49
C MET A 21 -1.45 -4.74 34.35
N LYS A 22 -0.98 -5.71 33.56
CA LYS A 22 -1.67 -7.00 33.38
C LYS A 22 -1.61 -7.86 34.66
N GLU A 23 -0.48 -7.88 35.35
CA GLU A 23 -0.29 -8.58 36.63
C GLU A 23 -1.15 -7.97 37.75
N GLU A 24 -1.28 -6.65 37.76
CA GLU A 24 -2.16 -5.91 38.67
C GLU A 24 -3.66 -6.06 38.33
N GLY A 25 -4.00 -6.84 37.31
CA GLY A 25 -5.39 -7.07 36.91
C GLY A 25 -6.08 -5.85 36.30
N LYS A 26 -5.33 -4.87 35.77
CA LYS A 26 -5.92 -3.73 35.05
C LYS A 26 -6.76 -4.21 33.88
N SER A 27 -7.81 -3.47 33.58
CA SER A 27 -8.68 -3.82 32.46
C SER A 27 -7.92 -3.77 31.14
N LYS A 28 -8.35 -4.57 30.15
CA LYS A 28 -7.81 -4.49 28.79
C LYS A 28 -7.94 -3.07 28.23
N MET A 29 -9.00 -2.35 28.58
CA MET A 29 -9.24 -0.97 28.18
C MET A 29 -8.18 -0.02 28.74
N ASP A 30 -7.82 -0.15 30.02
CA ASP A 30 -6.76 0.66 30.64
C ASP A 30 -5.40 0.40 29.99
N ILE A 31 -5.10 -0.87 29.73
CA ILE A 31 -3.86 -1.28 29.05
C ILE A 31 -3.81 -0.69 27.64
N GLN A 32 -4.91 -0.77 26.87
CA GLN A 32 -4.97 -0.21 25.52
C GLN A 32 -4.86 1.31 25.53
N LYS A 33 -5.51 1.98 26.48
CA LYS A 33 -5.38 3.43 26.65
C LYS A 33 -3.92 3.81 26.87
N LYS A 34 -3.21 3.10 27.75
CA LYS A 34 -1.79 3.34 28.01
C LYS A 34 -0.90 3.12 26.79
N ILE A 35 -1.13 2.04 26.04
CA ILE A 35 -0.44 1.80 24.75
C ILE A 35 -0.69 2.98 23.80
N PHE A 36 -1.92 3.48 23.76
CA PHE A 36 -2.27 4.58 22.88
C PHE A 36 -1.65 5.92 23.32
N ASP A 37 -1.56 6.18 24.63
CA ASP A 37 -0.84 7.35 25.16
C ASP A 37 0.63 7.35 24.71
N TYR A 38 1.28 6.18 24.71
CA TYR A 38 2.63 6.03 24.14
C TYR A 38 2.67 6.34 22.65
N PHE A 39 1.69 5.85 21.89
CA PHE A 39 1.60 6.12 20.46
C PHE A 39 1.44 7.62 20.17
N GLU A 40 0.59 8.32 20.93
CA GLU A 40 0.38 9.75 20.75
C GLU A 40 1.64 10.57 21.01
N SER A 41 2.46 10.16 21.99
CA SER A 41 3.76 10.79 22.31
C SER A 41 4.83 10.62 21.24
N LEU A 42 4.66 9.66 20.31
CA LEU A 42 5.61 9.46 19.22
C LEU A 42 5.49 10.56 18.16
N THR A 43 6.61 10.80 17.47
CA THR A 43 6.70 11.68 16.31
C THR A 43 7.53 11.01 15.20
N GLY A 44 7.49 11.59 13.99
CA GLY A 44 8.32 11.17 12.86
C GLY A 44 8.18 9.70 12.47
N ASP A 45 9.30 9.07 12.10
CA ASP A 45 9.34 7.68 11.63
C ASP A 45 8.97 6.65 12.70
N LYS A 46 9.21 6.96 13.98
CA LYS A 46 8.77 6.10 15.08
C LYS A 46 7.23 6.04 15.14
N LYS A 47 6.56 7.19 15.01
CA LYS A 47 5.09 7.23 14.93
C LYS A 47 4.56 6.51 13.69
N LYS A 48 5.28 6.60 12.55
CA LYS A 48 4.95 5.87 11.32
C LYS A 48 4.90 4.36 11.57
N LYS A 49 6.01 3.81 12.05
CA LYS A 49 6.16 2.36 12.27
C LYS A 49 5.12 1.86 13.28
N ALA A 50 4.91 2.62 14.36
CA ALA A 50 3.89 2.29 15.36
C ALA A 50 2.46 2.30 14.77
N ALA A 51 2.13 3.27 13.92
CA ALA A 51 0.82 3.34 13.29
C ALA A 51 0.56 2.16 12.33
N GLU A 52 1.58 1.75 11.56
CA GLU A 52 1.50 0.59 10.66
C GLU A 52 1.28 -0.71 11.43
N GLU A 53 2.01 -0.94 12.52
CA GLU A 53 1.85 -2.10 13.39
C GLU A 53 0.49 -2.13 14.10
N LEU A 54 0.06 -0.99 14.66
CA LEU A 54 -1.24 -0.88 15.33
C LEU A 54 -2.41 -1.03 14.36
N GLN A 55 -2.27 -0.57 13.11
CA GLN A 55 -3.28 -0.73 12.07
C GLN A 55 -3.54 -2.21 11.77
N GLN A 56 -2.49 -3.03 11.70
CA GLN A 56 -2.65 -4.47 11.50
C GLN A 56 -3.43 -5.12 12.66
N GLY A 57 -3.14 -4.73 13.90
CA GLY A 57 -3.91 -5.15 15.07
C GLY A 57 -5.40 -4.78 14.95
N CYS A 58 -5.70 -3.56 14.49
CA CYS A 58 -7.07 -3.13 14.24
C CYS A 58 -7.77 -3.90 13.12
N LEU A 59 -7.06 -4.24 12.03
CA LEU A 59 -7.61 -5.07 10.95
C LEU A 59 -7.93 -6.48 11.43
N MET A 60 -7.06 -7.07 12.26
CA MET A 60 -7.28 -8.39 12.84
C MET A 60 -8.50 -8.38 13.77
N ALA A 61 -8.57 -7.41 14.69
CA ALA A 61 -9.73 -7.26 15.57
C ALA A 61 -11.03 -7.06 14.78
N LEU A 62 -11.00 -6.22 13.75
CA LEU A 62 -12.14 -6.02 12.86
C LEU A 62 -12.54 -7.33 12.19
N SER A 63 -11.59 -8.09 11.63
CA SER A 63 -11.83 -9.38 10.98
C SER A 63 -12.45 -10.41 11.93
N GLU A 64 -12.03 -10.45 13.19
CA GLU A 64 -12.63 -11.33 14.21
C GLU A 64 -14.07 -10.92 14.56
N ILE A 65 -14.37 -9.62 14.52
CA ILE A 65 -15.71 -9.07 14.78
C ILE A 65 -16.65 -9.34 13.59
N ILE A 66 -16.28 -8.87 12.40
CA ILE A 66 -17.18 -8.84 11.23
C ILE A 66 -17.05 -10.07 10.32
N GLY A 67 -15.98 -10.86 10.46
CA GLY A 67 -15.70 -12.03 9.64
C GLY A 67 -15.05 -11.72 8.29
N ASN A 68 -14.46 -12.75 7.68
CA ASN A 68 -13.66 -12.63 6.45
C ASN A 68 -14.47 -12.11 5.25
N GLU A 69 -15.74 -12.50 5.11
CA GLU A 69 -16.61 -12.06 4.02
C GLU A 69 -16.79 -10.54 4.01
N LYS A 70 -17.07 -9.95 5.18
CA LYS A 70 -17.20 -8.49 5.32
C LYS A 70 -15.87 -7.78 5.14
N MET A 71 -14.76 -8.41 5.51
CA MET A 71 -13.41 -7.89 5.22
C MET A 71 -13.10 -7.87 3.71
N LEU A 72 -13.53 -8.89 2.96
CA LEU A 72 -13.40 -8.89 1.50
C LEU A 72 -14.22 -7.77 0.88
N MET A 73 -15.47 -7.55 1.31
CA MET A 73 -16.28 -6.43 0.85
C MET A 73 -15.62 -5.07 1.13
N LEU A 74 -15.03 -4.87 2.32
CA LEU A 74 -14.29 -3.64 2.63
C LEU A 74 -13.05 -3.47 1.74
N LYS A 75 -12.38 -4.57 1.38
CA LYS A 75 -11.25 -4.56 0.46
C LYS A 75 -11.69 -4.17 -0.95
N GLU A 76 -12.78 -4.73 -1.46
CA GLU A 76 -13.34 -4.39 -2.78
C GLU A 76 -13.74 -2.92 -2.86
N ILE A 77 -14.39 -2.38 -1.82
CA ILE A 77 -14.75 -0.96 -1.73
C ILE A 77 -13.49 -0.08 -1.71
N LYS A 78 -12.45 -0.49 -1.00
CA LYS A 78 -11.18 0.22 -0.99
C LYS A 78 -10.50 0.17 -2.37
N ASP A 79 -10.51 -0.98 -3.02
CA ASP A 79 -9.86 -1.22 -4.31
C ASP A 79 -10.61 -0.53 -5.47
N SER A 80 -11.92 -0.27 -5.32
CA SER A 80 -12.70 0.55 -6.25
C SER A 80 -12.41 2.06 -6.15
N GLY A 81 -11.58 2.46 -5.16
CA GLY A 81 -11.16 3.85 -4.99
C GLY A 81 -12.09 4.67 -4.08
N ALA A 82 -12.91 4.02 -3.26
CA ALA A 82 -13.74 4.72 -2.28
C ALA A 82 -12.91 5.62 -1.36
N ASP A 83 -13.45 6.80 -1.06
CA ASP A 83 -12.82 7.72 -0.12
C ASP A 83 -12.72 7.07 1.27
N PRO A 84 -11.64 7.33 2.05
CA PRO A 84 -11.50 6.79 3.40
C PRO A 84 -12.73 7.01 4.31
N GLU A 85 -13.47 8.09 4.11
CA GLU A 85 -14.71 8.36 4.86
C GLU A 85 -15.85 7.39 4.50
N GLN A 86 -15.98 7.01 3.22
CA GLN A 86 -16.95 6.01 2.78
C GLN A 86 -16.65 4.64 3.38
N ILE A 87 -15.37 4.25 3.40
CA ILE A 87 -14.92 3.01 4.04
C ILE A 87 -15.22 3.06 5.54
N ARG A 88 -14.94 4.19 6.20
CA ARG A 88 -15.24 4.40 7.62
C ARG A 88 -16.73 4.20 7.91
N MET A 89 -17.60 4.86 7.15
CA MET A 89 -19.06 4.71 7.30
C MET A 89 -19.50 3.27 7.12
N LYS A 90 -18.98 2.57 6.11
CA LYS A 90 -19.31 1.16 5.88
C LYS A 90 -18.90 0.27 7.05
N VAL A 91 -17.72 0.50 7.63
CA VAL A 91 -17.27 -0.20 8.84
C VAL A 91 -18.26 0.06 9.99
N GLU A 92 -18.65 1.31 10.24
CA GLU A 92 -19.60 1.65 11.31
C GLU A 92 -20.94 0.91 11.13
N ASP A 93 -21.47 0.86 9.92
CA ASP A 93 -22.72 0.14 9.64
C ASP A 93 -22.56 -1.37 9.85
N MET A 94 -21.43 -1.95 9.45
CA MET A 94 -21.14 -3.35 9.73
C MET A 94 -21.04 -3.66 11.23
N LEU A 95 -20.47 -2.74 12.02
CA LEU A 95 -20.35 -2.88 13.47
C LEU A 95 -21.72 -2.77 14.17
N LYS A 96 -22.62 -1.87 13.73
CA LYS A 96 -23.98 -1.75 14.27
C LYS A 96 -24.81 -3.02 14.13
N LEU A 97 -24.56 -3.80 13.06
CA LEU A 97 -25.25 -5.06 12.79
C LEU A 97 -24.75 -6.24 13.63
N VAL A 98 -23.69 -6.06 14.43
CA VAL A 98 -23.16 -7.12 15.31
C VAL A 98 -24.07 -7.26 16.53
N VAL A 99 -24.68 -8.43 16.69
CA VAL A 99 -25.58 -8.75 17.82
C VAL A 99 -24.91 -9.60 18.91
N ASP A 100 -23.82 -10.29 18.57
CA ASP A 100 -23.08 -11.15 19.50
C ASP A 100 -22.45 -10.33 20.64
N LYS A 101 -22.65 -10.79 21.88
CA LYS A 101 -22.25 -10.05 23.10
C LYS A 101 -20.73 -9.97 23.26
N GLU A 102 -20.00 -11.04 22.98
CA GLU A 102 -18.53 -11.08 23.05
C GLU A 102 -17.92 -10.15 22.00
N LYS A 103 -18.46 -10.15 20.79
CA LYS A 103 -18.05 -9.25 19.71
C LYS A 103 -18.42 -7.80 20.01
N LYS A 104 -19.58 -7.52 20.61
CA LYS A 104 -19.93 -6.16 21.07
C LYS A 104 -18.94 -5.64 22.10
N LYS A 105 -18.58 -6.46 23.09
CA LYS A 105 -17.54 -6.10 24.07
C LYS A 105 -16.21 -5.78 23.38
N ARG A 106 -15.82 -6.56 22.37
CA ARG A 106 -14.63 -6.25 21.56
C ARG A 106 -14.77 -4.96 20.75
N ILE A 107 -15.96 -4.64 20.23
CA ILE A 107 -16.20 -3.34 19.58
C ILE A 107 -15.96 -2.20 20.57
N ASP A 108 -16.53 -2.30 21.77
CA ASP A 108 -16.37 -1.28 22.82
C ASP A 108 -14.90 -1.13 23.26
N GLU A 109 -14.16 -2.25 23.32
CA GLU A 109 -12.73 -2.26 23.64
C GLU A 109 -11.88 -1.62 22.53
N TYR A 110 -12.04 -2.03 21.27
CA TYR A 110 -11.09 -1.70 20.20
C TYR A 110 -11.51 -0.53 19.29
N ALA A 111 -12.81 -0.32 19.06
CA ALA A 111 -13.26 0.66 18.08
C ALA A 111 -12.82 2.11 18.39
N PRO A 112 -12.86 2.61 19.64
CA PRO A 112 -12.41 3.97 19.95
C PRO A 112 -10.94 4.20 19.58
N VAL A 113 -10.07 3.24 19.93
CA VAL A 113 -8.63 3.33 19.66
C VAL A 113 -8.35 3.17 18.17
N CYS A 114 -8.99 2.21 17.52
CA CYS A 114 -8.81 1.98 16.09
C CYS A 114 -9.28 3.18 15.24
N ARG A 115 -10.40 3.83 15.60
CA ARG A 115 -10.84 5.07 14.94
C ARG A 115 -9.75 6.15 14.99
N LYS A 116 -9.11 6.34 16.14
CA LYS A 116 -8.03 7.33 16.29
C LYS A 116 -6.79 6.97 15.47
N ILE A 117 -6.38 5.69 15.45
CA ILE A 117 -5.26 5.22 14.61
C ILE A 117 -5.53 5.51 13.13
N TYR A 118 -6.73 5.15 12.65
CA TYR A 118 -7.12 5.40 11.26
C TYR A 118 -7.25 6.90 10.95
N ALA A 119 -7.74 7.72 11.88
CA ALA A 119 -7.81 9.18 11.72
C ALA A 119 -6.41 9.80 11.62
N ALA A 120 -5.49 9.47 12.54
CA ALA A 120 -4.10 9.96 12.50
C ALA A 120 -3.38 9.56 11.21
N MET A 121 -3.63 8.34 10.73
CA MET A 121 -3.14 7.87 9.45
C MET A 121 -3.75 8.62 8.27
N ASN A 122 -5.05 8.93 8.30
CA ASN A 122 -5.73 9.64 7.23
C ASN A 122 -5.33 11.12 7.15
N GLU A 123 -5.21 11.79 8.29
CA GLU A 123 -4.66 13.15 8.36
C GLU A 123 -3.25 13.21 7.80
N ARG A 124 -2.41 12.22 8.15
CA ARG A 124 -1.08 12.12 7.55
C ARG A 124 -1.15 11.78 6.07
N ARG A 125 -2.04 10.89 5.63
CA ARG A 125 -2.24 10.66 4.19
C ARG A 125 -2.70 11.91 3.47
N LYS A 126 -3.46 12.81 4.10
CA LYS A 126 -3.80 14.13 3.54
C LYS A 126 -2.59 15.07 3.52
N ARG A 127 -1.70 15.00 4.52
CA ARG A 127 -0.44 15.79 4.58
C ARG A 127 0.67 15.25 3.67
N ASN A 128 0.69 13.94 3.45
CA ASN A 128 1.58 13.19 2.57
C ASN A 128 0.86 12.78 1.27
N ASP A 129 -0.34 13.32 1.01
CA ASP A 129 -0.98 13.11 -0.27
C ASP A 129 -0.09 13.91 -1.21
N HIS A 130 0.73 13.20 -1.96
CA HIS A 130 1.13 13.73 -3.25
C HIS A 130 -0.18 14.00 -3.96
N ASN A 131 -0.67 15.23 -3.86
CA ASN A 131 -1.72 15.75 -4.73
C ASN A 131 -1.43 15.21 -6.13
N LEU A 132 -2.45 14.87 -6.89
CA LEU A 132 -2.29 14.50 -8.29
C LEU A 132 -1.32 15.46 -9.03
N GLU A 133 -1.28 16.72 -8.61
CA GLU A 133 -0.27 17.71 -9.00
C GLU A 133 1.20 17.33 -8.70
N SER A 134 1.51 16.81 -7.52
CA SER A 134 2.84 16.27 -7.21
C SER A 134 3.20 15.09 -8.10
N TYR A 135 2.25 14.21 -8.42
CA TYR A 135 2.48 13.13 -9.39
C TYR A 135 2.78 13.69 -10.79
N PHE A 136 2.07 14.74 -11.22
CA PHE A 136 2.34 15.43 -12.48
C PHE A 136 3.69 16.14 -12.52
N GLN A 137 4.29 16.45 -11.37
CA GLN A 137 5.61 17.08 -11.31
C GLN A 137 6.75 16.07 -11.25
N THR A 138 6.53 14.88 -10.67
CA THR A 138 7.61 13.90 -10.44
C THR A 138 7.53 12.68 -11.35
N TYR A 139 6.42 11.95 -11.32
CA TYR A 139 6.27 10.62 -11.94
C TYR A 139 5.52 10.63 -13.28
N LEU A 140 4.86 11.75 -13.57
CA LEU A 140 4.03 11.97 -14.74
C LEU A 140 4.35 13.31 -15.39
N SER A 141 5.61 13.78 -15.25
CA SER A 141 6.08 15.05 -15.80
C SER A 141 6.10 15.05 -17.33
N TRP A 142 6.14 13.86 -17.92
CA TRP A 142 6.11 13.61 -19.35
C TRP A 142 4.72 13.78 -19.99
N LEU A 143 3.64 13.85 -19.20
CA LEU A 143 2.29 14.12 -19.71
C LEU A 143 2.17 15.57 -20.18
N THR A 144 1.41 15.80 -21.25
CA THR A 144 1.01 17.15 -21.65
C THR A 144 -0.05 17.72 -20.72
N ASP A 145 -0.23 19.04 -20.69
CA ASP A 145 -1.22 19.67 -19.82
C ASP A 145 -2.65 19.19 -20.13
N ALA A 146 -2.98 19.01 -21.41
CA ALA A 146 -4.25 18.41 -21.83
C ALA A 146 -4.44 16.98 -21.30
N GLN A 147 -3.39 16.16 -21.30
CA GLN A 147 -3.44 14.81 -20.73
C GLN A 147 -3.59 14.84 -19.22
N LYS A 148 -2.92 15.77 -18.53
CA LYS A 148 -3.06 15.97 -17.07
C LYS A 148 -4.48 16.39 -16.72
N ASP A 149 -5.08 17.31 -17.48
CA ASP A 149 -6.46 17.76 -17.27
C ASP A 149 -7.47 16.65 -17.50
N GLU A 150 -7.26 15.79 -18.51
CA GLU A 150 -8.11 14.60 -18.69
C GLU A 150 -8.01 13.66 -17.49
N ILE A 151 -6.81 13.44 -16.94
CA ILE A 151 -6.63 12.62 -15.73
C ILE A 151 -7.28 13.26 -14.50
N LYS A 152 -7.21 14.60 -14.35
CA LYS A 152 -7.94 15.33 -13.29
C LYS A 152 -9.44 15.11 -13.41
N LYS A 153 -9.98 15.28 -14.61
CA LYS A 153 -11.41 15.08 -14.91
C LYS A 153 -11.85 13.63 -14.61
N MET A 154 -11.07 12.63 -15.02
CA MET A 154 -11.36 11.23 -14.69
C MET A 154 -11.43 11.00 -13.18
N LYS A 155 -10.55 11.63 -12.40
CA LYS A 155 -10.57 11.54 -10.93
C LYS A 155 -11.82 12.21 -10.35
N GLU A 156 -12.19 13.39 -10.85
CA GLU A 156 -13.40 14.13 -10.43
C GLU A 156 -14.69 13.39 -10.76
N GLU A 157 -14.74 12.71 -11.90
CA GLU A 157 -15.84 11.83 -12.33
C GLU A 157 -15.90 10.51 -11.54
N GLY A 158 -14.98 10.28 -10.59
CA GLY A 158 -14.93 9.07 -9.78
C GLY A 158 -14.51 7.82 -10.55
N LYS A 159 -13.74 7.97 -11.64
CA LYS A 159 -13.15 6.81 -12.33
C LYS A 159 -12.22 6.06 -11.40
N SER A 160 -12.16 4.74 -11.56
CA SER A 160 -11.32 3.92 -10.71
C SER A 160 -9.84 4.26 -10.93
N LYS A 161 -9.01 4.04 -9.89
CA LYS A 161 -7.55 4.19 -10.01
C LYS A 161 -6.98 3.35 -11.16
N MET A 162 -7.59 2.20 -11.41
CA MET A 162 -7.25 1.28 -12.49
C MET A 162 -7.53 1.90 -13.87
N ASP A 163 -8.69 2.52 -14.07
CA ASP A 163 -9.02 3.22 -15.32
C ASP A 163 -8.06 4.39 -15.59
N ILE A 164 -7.75 5.16 -14.54
CA ILE A 164 -6.79 6.26 -14.61
C ILE A 164 -5.39 5.76 -14.99
N GLN A 165 -4.92 4.67 -14.36
CA GLN A 165 -3.62 4.08 -14.69
C GLN A 165 -3.58 3.51 -16.11
N LYS A 166 -4.67 2.86 -16.55
CA LYS A 166 -4.79 2.39 -17.93
C LYS A 166 -4.66 3.56 -18.91
N LYS A 167 -5.33 4.67 -18.66
CA LYS A 167 -5.23 5.88 -19.49
C LYS A 167 -3.81 6.45 -19.52
N ILE A 168 -3.12 6.49 -18.38
CA ILE A 168 -1.70 6.89 -18.31
C ILE A 168 -0.84 5.96 -19.18
N PHE A 169 -1.09 4.65 -19.13
CA PHE A 169 -0.36 3.69 -19.96
C PHE A 169 -0.67 3.83 -21.45
N ASP A 170 -1.92 4.11 -21.83
CA ASP A 170 -2.27 4.41 -23.23
C ASP A 170 -1.46 5.60 -23.76
N TYR A 171 -1.30 6.66 -22.95
CA TYR A 171 -0.42 7.78 -23.31
C TYR A 171 1.03 7.35 -23.47
N PHE A 172 1.55 6.53 -22.55
CA PHE A 172 2.92 6.02 -22.65
C PHE A 172 3.13 5.20 -23.93
N GLU A 173 2.16 4.37 -24.32
CA GLU A 173 2.27 3.54 -25.52
C GLU A 173 2.34 4.38 -26.80
N SER A 174 1.63 5.51 -26.84
CA SER A 174 1.66 6.45 -27.96
C SER A 174 2.98 7.22 -28.11
N LEU A 175 3.84 7.22 -27.09
CA LEU A 175 5.14 7.89 -27.16
C LEU A 175 6.14 7.10 -28.00
N THR A 176 7.07 7.83 -28.60
CA THR A 176 8.23 7.28 -29.32
C THR A 176 9.50 8.05 -28.93
N GLY A 177 10.67 7.50 -29.30
CA GLY A 177 11.96 8.16 -29.10
C GLY A 177 12.26 8.53 -27.64
N ASP A 178 12.88 9.69 -27.44
CA ASP A 178 13.35 10.11 -26.12
C ASP A 178 12.23 10.44 -25.13
N LYS A 179 11.07 10.88 -25.62
CA LYS A 179 9.87 11.07 -24.78
C LYS A 179 9.44 9.75 -24.15
N LYS A 180 9.44 8.66 -24.92
CA LYS A 180 9.09 7.31 -24.41
C LYS A 180 10.08 6.84 -23.34
N LYS A 181 11.38 7.10 -23.53
CA LYS A 181 12.41 6.74 -22.54
C LYS A 181 12.25 7.51 -21.23
N LYS A 182 12.04 8.83 -21.30
CA LYS A 182 11.80 9.67 -20.12
C LYS A 182 10.58 9.17 -19.35
N ALA A 183 9.49 8.91 -20.06
CA ALA A 183 8.28 8.35 -19.46
C ALA A 183 8.52 6.98 -18.82
N ALA A 184 9.30 6.10 -19.45
CA ALA A 184 9.66 4.80 -18.88
C ALA A 184 10.43 4.94 -17.55
N GLU A 185 11.36 5.88 -17.46
CA GLU A 185 12.12 6.15 -16.24
C GLU A 185 11.25 6.63 -15.08
N GLU A 186 10.28 7.49 -15.35
CA GLU A 186 9.34 7.99 -14.35
C GLU A 186 8.31 6.91 -13.94
N LEU A 187 7.89 6.04 -14.87
CA LEU A 187 6.89 4.99 -14.63
C LEU A 187 7.45 3.71 -13.98
N GLN A 188 8.77 3.45 -14.05
CA GLN A 188 9.36 2.20 -13.55
C GLN A 188 9.05 1.91 -12.08
N GLN A 189 8.98 2.95 -11.24
CA GLN A 189 8.67 2.80 -9.82
C GLN A 189 7.24 2.29 -9.61
N GLY A 190 6.30 2.70 -10.47
CA GLY A 190 4.94 2.18 -10.51
C GLY A 190 4.93 0.67 -10.81
N CYS A 191 5.74 0.21 -11.76
CA CYS A 191 5.89 -1.21 -12.08
C CYS A 191 6.51 -2.02 -10.93
N LEU A 192 7.49 -1.47 -10.21
CA LEU A 192 8.06 -2.12 -9.02
C LEU A 192 7.03 -2.27 -7.89
N MET A 193 6.22 -1.24 -7.65
CA MET A 193 5.15 -1.31 -6.64
C MET A 193 4.09 -2.35 -7.02
N ALA A 194 3.62 -2.34 -8.27
CA ALA A 194 2.65 -3.32 -8.77
C ALA A 194 3.20 -4.74 -8.64
N LEU A 195 4.46 -4.95 -9.03
CA LEU A 195 5.13 -6.25 -8.86
C LEU A 195 5.15 -6.67 -7.39
N SER A 196 5.54 -5.78 -6.48
CA SER A 196 5.57 -6.04 -5.04
C SER A 196 4.20 -6.44 -4.47
N GLU A 197 3.12 -5.82 -4.93
CA GLU A 197 1.75 -6.18 -4.52
C GLU A 197 1.33 -7.56 -5.05
N ILE A 198 1.81 -7.94 -6.24
CA ILE A 198 1.53 -9.24 -6.86
C ILE A 198 2.33 -10.35 -6.17
N ILE A 199 3.66 -10.23 -6.10
CA ILE A 199 4.56 -11.32 -5.66
C ILE A 199 4.89 -11.27 -4.17
N GLY A 200 4.64 -10.16 -3.49
CA GLY A 200 4.95 -9.96 -2.08
C GLY A 200 6.39 -9.53 -1.80
N ASN A 201 6.62 -8.97 -0.60
CA ASN A 201 7.90 -8.37 -0.21
C ASN A 201 9.06 -9.37 -0.18
N GLU A 202 8.82 -10.63 0.21
CA GLU A 202 9.84 -11.67 0.26
C GLU A 202 10.44 -11.94 -1.13
N LYS A 203 9.59 -12.08 -2.14
CA LYS A 203 10.05 -12.28 -3.53
C LYS A 203 10.71 -11.03 -4.09
N MET A 204 10.29 -9.83 -3.68
CA MET A 204 10.97 -8.59 -4.03
C MET A 204 12.38 -8.48 -3.44
N LEU A 205 12.59 -8.93 -2.20
CA LEU A 205 13.92 -8.99 -1.58
C LEU A 205 14.83 -9.95 -2.35
N MET A 206 14.34 -11.14 -2.72
CA MET A 206 15.10 -12.07 -3.56
C MET A 206 15.49 -11.45 -4.91
N LEU A 207 14.58 -10.74 -5.58
CA LEU A 207 14.90 -10.06 -6.85
C LEU A 207 15.95 -8.97 -6.66
N LYS A 208 15.93 -8.26 -5.52
CA LYS A 208 16.93 -7.25 -5.19
C LYS A 208 18.32 -7.88 -4.98
N GLU A 209 18.40 -8.95 -4.20
CA GLU A 209 19.68 -9.66 -3.97
C GLU A 209 20.30 -10.16 -5.27
N ILE A 210 19.48 -10.70 -6.18
CA ILE A 210 19.93 -11.18 -7.49
C ILE A 210 20.44 -10.01 -8.34
N LYS A 211 19.70 -8.90 -8.37
CA LYS A 211 20.14 -7.68 -9.04
C LYS A 211 21.47 -7.16 -8.48
N ASP A 212 21.61 -7.13 -7.16
CA ASP A 212 22.80 -6.61 -6.47
C ASP A 212 24.02 -7.54 -6.66
N SER A 213 23.80 -8.82 -6.96
CA SER A 213 24.87 -9.77 -7.34
C SER A 213 25.41 -9.58 -8.76
N GLY A 214 24.92 -8.58 -9.50
CA GLY A 214 25.34 -8.31 -10.88
C GLY A 214 24.79 -9.30 -11.91
N THR A 215 23.72 -10.03 -11.56
CA THR A 215 23.05 -10.93 -12.52
C THR A 215 22.54 -10.17 -13.73
N ASP A 216 22.67 -10.81 -14.89
CA ASP A 216 22.22 -10.26 -16.16
C ASP A 216 20.73 -9.85 -16.13
N PRO A 217 20.36 -8.66 -16.64
CA PRO A 217 18.98 -8.17 -16.63
C PRO A 217 17.96 -9.11 -17.29
N GLU A 218 18.36 -9.89 -18.28
CA GLU A 218 17.50 -10.87 -18.95
C GLU A 218 17.19 -12.05 -18.04
N GLN A 219 18.15 -12.51 -17.23
CA GLN A 219 17.90 -13.54 -16.23
C GLN A 219 16.97 -13.05 -15.11
N ILE A 220 17.11 -11.78 -14.69
CA ILE A 220 16.18 -11.17 -13.73
C ILE A 220 14.77 -11.12 -14.33
N ARG A 221 14.65 -10.74 -15.61
CA ARG A 221 13.37 -10.73 -16.34
C ARG A 221 12.72 -12.11 -16.36
N MET A 222 13.47 -13.15 -16.72
CA MET A 222 12.97 -14.53 -16.74
C MET A 222 12.48 -14.97 -15.36
N LYS A 223 13.22 -14.63 -14.30
CA LYS A 223 12.83 -14.97 -12.92
C LYS A 223 11.56 -14.26 -12.49
N VAL A 224 11.37 -13.01 -12.88
CA VAL A 224 10.10 -12.30 -12.69
C VAL A 224 8.97 -13.03 -13.40
N GLU A 225 9.14 -13.43 -14.67
CA GLU A 225 8.11 -14.17 -15.41
C GLU A 225 7.73 -15.49 -14.72
N ASP A 226 8.71 -16.24 -14.22
CA ASP A 226 8.43 -17.48 -13.50
C ASP A 226 7.70 -17.22 -12.18
N MET A 227 8.06 -16.17 -11.45
CA MET A 227 7.32 -15.76 -10.25
C MET A 227 5.87 -15.37 -10.57
N LEU A 228 5.61 -14.72 -11.70
CA LEU A 228 4.26 -14.35 -12.14
C LEU A 228 3.42 -15.57 -12.54
N LYS A 229 4.01 -16.56 -13.24
CA LYS A 229 3.31 -17.81 -13.62
C LYS A 229 2.83 -18.61 -12.40
N LEU A 230 3.56 -18.53 -11.29
CA LEU A 230 3.23 -19.22 -10.03
C LEU A 230 2.09 -18.55 -9.25
N VAL A 231 1.60 -17.39 -9.69
CA VAL A 231 0.48 -16.68 -9.04
C VAL A 231 -0.84 -17.37 -9.42
N VAL A 232 -1.52 -17.92 -8.42
CA VAL A 232 -2.82 -18.59 -8.58
C VAL A 232 -4.02 -17.73 -8.18
N ASP A 233 -3.79 -16.66 -7.42
CA ASP A 233 -4.83 -15.73 -6.97
C ASP A 233 -5.46 -14.98 -8.16
N LYS A 234 -6.80 -15.01 -8.25
CA LYS A 234 -7.54 -14.49 -9.40
C LYS A 234 -7.42 -12.97 -9.57
N GLU A 235 -7.44 -12.22 -8.47
CA GLU A 235 -7.30 -10.76 -8.48
C GLU A 235 -5.88 -10.35 -8.86
N LYS A 236 -4.87 -11.08 -8.36
CA LYS A 236 -3.49 -10.86 -8.76
C LYS A 236 -3.26 -11.25 -10.22
N LYS A 237 -3.89 -12.31 -10.74
CA LYS A 237 -3.84 -12.64 -12.18
C LYS A 237 -4.40 -11.53 -13.05
N LYS A 238 -5.55 -10.96 -12.68
CA LYS A 238 -6.13 -9.81 -13.40
C LYS A 238 -5.15 -8.63 -13.44
N ARG A 239 -4.49 -8.35 -12.32
CA ARG A 239 -3.41 -7.34 -12.27
C ARG A 239 -2.20 -7.74 -13.12
N ILE A 240 -1.80 -9.00 -13.15
CA ILE A 240 -0.72 -9.44 -14.05
C ILE A 240 -1.09 -9.12 -15.50
N ASP A 241 -2.30 -9.46 -15.92
CA ASP A 241 -2.78 -9.24 -17.29
C ASP A 241 -2.80 -7.74 -17.65
N GLU A 242 -3.15 -6.88 -16.69
CA GLU A 242 -3.20 -5.42 -16.86
C GLU A 242 -1.81 -4.76 -16.87
N TYR A 243 -0.94 -5.09 -15.91
CA TYR A 243 0.32 -4.36 -15.70
C TYR A 243 1.50 -5.01 -16.41
N ALA A 244 1.59 -6.34 -16.50
CA ALA A 244 2.78 -7.01 -16.99
C ALA A 244 3.13 -6.63 -18.45
N PRO A 245 2.18 -6.55 -19.40
CA PRO A 245 2.50 -6.16 -20.78
C PRO A 245 3.14 -4.76 -20.86
N VAL A 246 2.57 -3.78 -20.17
CA VAL A 246 3.07 -2.39 -20.18
C VAL A 246 4.39 -2.29 -19.43
N CYS A 247 4.51 -2.95 -18.28
CA CYS A 247 5.75 -2.94 -17.50
C CYS A 247 6.92 -3.59 -18.26
N ARG A 248 6.68 -4.65 -19.04
CA ARG A 248 7.69 -5.19 -19.97
C ARG A 248 8.15 -4.14 -20.98
N LYS A 249 7.23 -3.37 -21.58
CA LYS A 249 7.56 -2.28 -22.51
C LYS A 249 8.35 -1.15 -21.83
N ILE A 250 7.99 -0.78 -20.60
CA ILE A 250 8.72 0.22 -19.79
C ILE A 250 10.16 -0.22 -19.56
N TYR A 251 10.38 -1.44 -19.06
CA TYR A 251 11.74 -1.93 -18.81
C TYR A 251 12.54 -2.14 -20.10
N ALA A 252 11.91 -2.55 -21.20
CA ALA A 252 12.56 -2.65 -22.51
C ALA A 252 13.06 -1.28 -23.01
N ALA A 253 12.22 -0.24 -22.93
CA ALA A 253 12.58 1.12 -23.33
C ALA A 253 13.76 1.68 -22.53
N MET A 254 13.90 1.28 -21.26
CA MET A 254 15.06 1.64 -20.42
C MET A 254 16.33 0.90 -20.82
N ASN A 255 16.24 -0.39 -21.14
CA ASN A 255 17.42 -1.20 -21.51
C ASN A 255 18.05 -0.75 -22.83
N GLU A 256 17.25 -0.24 -23.78
CA GLU A 256 17.76 0.38 -25.02
C GLU A 256 18.58 1.66 -24.81
N ARG A 257 18.41 2.35 -23.67
CA ARG A 257 19.23 3.52 -23.30
C ARG A 257 20.59 3.07 -22.76
N ARG A 258 20.62 2.04 -21.92
CA ARG A 258 21.87 1.51 -21.33
C ARG A 258 22.85 1.04 -22.41
N LYS A 259 22.36 0.24 -23.38
CA LYS A 259 23.19 -0.23 -24.50
C LYS A 259 23.79 0.91 -25.35
N ARG A 260 23.09 2.05 -25.49
CA ARG A 260 23.60 3.22 -26.20
C ARG A 260 24.65 4.01 -25.42
N ASN A 261 24.54 4.04 -24.09
CA ASN A 261 25.52 4.71 -23.25
C ASN A 261 26.82 3.89 -23.16
N ASP A 262 26.73 2.56 -23.14
CA ASP A 262 27.92 1.69 -23.15
C ASP A 262 28.68 1.79 -24.49
N HIS A 263 27.99 1.92 -25.62
CA HIS A 263 28.62 2.14 -26.93
C HIS A 263 29.19 3.55 -27.17
N ASN A 264 28.89 4.52 -26.30
CA ASN A 264 29.46 5.88 -26.37
C ASN A 264 30.63 6.08 -25.39
N LEU A 265 31.03 5.03 -24.67
CA LEU A 265 32.14 5.01 -23.71
C LEU A 265 33.34 4.17 -24.19
N GLU A 266 33.27 3.58 -25.39
CA GLU A 266 34.40 3.04 -26.18
C GLU A 266 34.81 4.04 -27.27
#